data_AF-A0A966S031-F1
#
_entry.id   AF-A0A966S031-F1
#
_cell.length_a   1.000
_cell.length_b   1.000
_cell.length_c   1.000
_cell.angle_alpha   90.00
_cell.angle_beta   90.00
_cell.angle_gamma   90.00
#
_symmetry.space_group_name_H-M   'P 1'
#
loop_
_entity.id
_entity.type
_entity.pdbx_description
1 polymer ?
#
loop_
_entity_poly.entity_id
_entity_poly.type
_entity_poly.pdbx_seq_one_letter_code
_entity_poly.pdbx_strand_id
1 'polypeptide(L)' 'MVRLEHVSGHVRAPGYVRGKCGVVVGISPSYPFPDAHAHGLSADDEPTYDVGFQAQALWPDAADPATVHVGIFESYLIKI' A
#
# COMPACT_ATOMS: atom_id res chain seq x y z
N MET A 1 -0.16 -7.30 5.56
CA MET A 1 -1.52 -6.72 5.40
C MET A 1 -1.39 -5.20 5.36
N VAL A 2 -2.19 -4.52 4.53
CA VAL A 2 -2.24 -3.05 4.52
C VAL A 2 -3.06 -2.55 5.71
N ARG A 3 -2.59 -1.54 6.44
CA ARG A 3 -3.32 -0.94 7.55
C ARG A 3 -4.69 -0.40 7.11
N LEU A 4 -5.67 -0.49 7.99
CA LEU A 4 -7.00 0.10 7.79
C LEU A 4 -7.04 1.52 8.37
N GLU A 5 -6.27 2.41 7.77
CA GLU A 5 -6.15 3.80 8.20
C GLU A 5 -6.82 4.76 7.21
N HIS A 6 -7.41 5.83 7.74
CA HIS A 6 -8.06 6.88 6.95
C HIS A 6 -7.32 8.19 7.19
N VAL A 7 -6.39 8.48 6.28
CA VAL A 7 -5.57 9.69 6.31
C VAL A 7 -6.33 10.81 5.60
N SER A 8 -6.45 11.98 6.23
CA SER A 8 -7.16 13.15 5.68
C SER A 8 -6.31 13.98 4.70
N GLY A 9 -5.01 13.68 4.60
CA GLY A 9 -4.06 14.34 3.69
C GLY A 9 -3.61 13.45 2.53
N HIS A 10 -2.50 13.84 1.89
CA HIS A 10 -1.86 13.02 0.87
C HIS A 10 -1.45 11.65 1.45
N VAL A 11 -1.81 10.58 0.75
CA VAL A 11 -1.48 9.19 1.10
C VAL A 11 -1.37 8.36 -0.17
N ARG A 12 -0.45 7.39 -0.20
CA ARG A 12 -0.22 6.48 -1.35
C ARG A 12 -0.71 5.05 -1.10
N ALA A 13 -1.75 4.91 -0.28
CA ALA A 13 -2.50 3.66 -0.07
C ALA A 13 -3.94 3.80 -0.63
N PRO A 14 -4.20 3.32 -1.86
CA PRO A 14 -5.54 3.38 -2.45
C PRO A 14 -6.59 2.73 -1.55
N GLY A 15 -7.80 3.28 -1.53
CA GLY A 15 -8.88 2.80 -0.65
C GLY A 15 -9.18 1.30 -0.81
N TYR A 16 -9.06 0.77 -2.02
CA TYR A 16 -9.39 -0.64 -2.32
C TYR A 16 -8.40 -1.65 -1.70
N VAL A 17 -7.19 -1.25 -1.32
CA VAL A 17 -6.21 -2.14 -0.66
C VAL A 17 -6.20 -2.04 0.86
N ARG A 18 -6.84 -1.03 1.46
CA ARG A 18 -6.81 -0.83 2.92
C ARG A 18 -7.45 -2.01 3.64
N GLY A 19 -6.79 -2.52 4.66
CA GLY A 19 -7.22 -3.72 5.39
C GLY A 19 -7.14 -5.02 4.58
N LYS A 20 -6.53 -5.02 3.39
CA LYS A 20 -6.41 -6.22 2.55
C LYS A 20 -5.06 -6.92 2.76
N CYS A 21 -5.09 -8.24 2.63
CA CYS A 21 -3.91 -9.08 2.63
C CYS A 21 -3.43 -9.30 1.20
N GLY A 22 -2.11 -9.29 1.03
CA GLY A 22 -1.44 -9.60 -0.21
C GLY A 22 -0.06 -10.17 0.08
N VAL A 23 0.66 -10.55 -0.99
CA VAL A 23 1.98 -11.16 -0.91
C VAL A 23 3.01 -10.18 -1.46
N VAL A 24 4.10 -9.98 -0.72
CA VAL A 24 5.24 -9.18 -1.22
C VAL A 24 5.90 -9.93 -2.38
N VAL A 25 6.01 -9.28 -3.52
CA VAL A 25 6.65 -9.81 -4.74
C VAL A 25 7.88 -9.00 -5.17
N GLY A 26 8.11 -7.83 -4.57
CA GLY A 26 9.25 -6.97 -4.84
C GLY A 26 9.49 -5.95 -3.73
N ILE A 27 10.71 -5.42 -3.67
CA ILE A 27 11.13 -4.38 -2.73
C ILE A 27 11.84 -3.31 -3.54
N SER A 28 11.46 -2.05 -3.37
CA SER A 28 12.12 -0.90 -4.01
C SER A 28 13.30 -0.38 -3.16
N PRO A 29 14.13 0.53 -3.71
CA PRO A 29 14.91 1.46 -2.89
C PRO A 29 14.00 2.31 -1.99
N SER A 30 14.60 3.03 -1.05
CA SER A 30 13.88 4.01 -0.23
C SER A 30 13.46 5.23 -1.05
N TYR A 31 12.27 5.76 -0.75
CA TYR A 31 11.71 6.96 -1.34
C TYR A 31 11.19 7.90 -0.24
N PRO A 32 11.09 9.22 -0.50
CA PRO A 32 10.49 10.16 0.44
C PRO A 32 9.08 9.74 0.83
N PHE A 33 8.83 9.63 2.14
CA PHE A 33 7.54 9.20 2.65
C PHE A 33 6.44 10.23 2.29
N PRO A 34 5.45 9.86 1.46
CA PRO A 34 4.55 10.82 0.82
C PRO A 34 3.69 11.58 1.83
N ASP A 35 3.25 10.95 2.91
CA ASP A 35 2.35 11.56 3.92
C ASP A 35 3.04 12.69 4.67
N ALA A 36 4.37 12.68 4.79
CA ALA A 36 5.14 13.76 5.37
C ALA A 36 5.58 14.76 4.30
N HIS A 37 6.15 14.26 3.19
CA HIS A 37 6.77 15.10 2.16
C HIS A 37 5.76 16.06 1.51
N ALA A 38 4.52 15.62 1.26
CA ALA A 38 3.48 16.45 0.67
C ALA A 38 3.01 17.61 1.57
N HIS A 39 3.34 17.58 2.87
CA HIS A 39 2.96 18.60 3.85
C HIS A 39 4.16 19.35 4.43
N GLY A 40 5.36 19.17 3.84
CA GLY A 40 6.58 19.84 4.31
C GLY A 40 7.08 19.35 5.66
N LEU A 41 6.68 18.16 6.09
CA LEU A 41 7.14 17.53 7.32
C LEU A 41 8.39 16.67 7.04
N SER A 42 9.29 16.58 8.02
CA SER A 42 10.43 15.67 7.95
C SER A 42 10.01 14.25 8.35
N ALA A 43 10.40 13.28 7.52
CA ALA A 43 10.34 11.85 7.80
C ALA A 43 11.52 11.18 7.10
N ASP A 44 11.90 10.00 7.59
CA ASP A 44 12.90 9.18 6.93
C ASP A 44 12.35 8.65 5.59
N ASP A 45 13.25 8.46 4.62
CA ASP A 45 12.92 7.76 3.38
C ASP A 45 12.73 6.27 3.70
N GLU A 46 11.69 5.66 3.12
CA GLU A 46 11.38 4.25 3.37
C GLU A 46 11.12 3.51 2.04
N PRO A 47 11.37 2.19 1.98
CA PRO A 47 11.09 1.42 0.79
C PRO A 47 9.58 1.26 0.57
N THR A 48 9.23 0.92 -0.66
CA THR A 48 7.94 0.33 -0.99
C THR A 48 8.10 -1.17 -1.19
N TYR A 49 7.03 -1.89 -0.90
CA TYR A 49 6.87 -3.29 -1.23
C TYR A 49 5.85 -3.39 -2.35
N ASP A 50 6.24 -4.02 -3.46
CA ASP A 50 5.25 -4.41 -4.47
C ASP A 50 4.46 -5.57 -3.88
N VAL A 51 3.18 -5.32 -3.58
CA VAL A 51 2.28 -6.30 -2.99
C VAL A 51 1.29 -6.77 -4.06
N GLY A 52 1.26 -8.07 -4.30
CA GLY A 52 0.28 -8.73 -5.15
C GLY A 52 -0.99 -9.09 -4.39
N PHE A 53 -2.12 -8.59 -4.88
CA PHE A 53 -3.46 -8.86 -4.36
C PHE A 53 -4.26 -9.65 -5.39
N GLN A 54 -4.94 -10.71 -4.98
CA GLN A 54 -5.93 -11.36 -5.83
C GLN A 54 -7.09 -10.39 -6.04
N ALA A 55 -7.49 -10.15 -7.30
CA ALA A 55 -8.54 -9.18 -7.62
C ALA A 55 -9.86 -9.52 -6.92
N GLN A 56 -10.18 -10.81 -6.77
CA GLN A 56 -11.36 -11.30 -6.03
C GLN A 56 -11.32 -10.98 -4.53
N ALA A 57 -10.14 -10.80 -3.94
CA ALA A 57 -10.01 -10.38 -2.54
C ALA A 57 -10.24 -8.87 -2.37
N LEU A 58 -9.98 -8.09 -3.42
CA LEU A 58 -10.23 -6.66 -3.47
C LEU A 58 -11.71 -6.37 -3.73
N TRP A 59 -12.27 -7.03 -4.76
CA TRP A 59 -13.66 -6.90 -5.19
C TRP A 59 -14.31 -8.29 -5.32
N PRO A 60 -14.89 -8.81 -4.22
CA PRO A 60 -15.61 -10.08 -4.24
C PRO A 60 -16.74 -10.07 -5.28
N ASP A 61 -16.91 -11.17 -5.99
CA ASP A 61 -18.01 -11.43 -6.95
C ASP A 61 -18.12 -10.47 -8.15
N ALA A 62 -17.18 -9.51 -8.29
CA ALA A 62 -17.23 -8.47 -9.32
C ALA A 62 -15.92 -8.30 -10.10
N ALA A 63 -14.89 -9.11 -9.82
CA ALA A 63 -13.59 -9.04 -10.48
C ALA A 63 -13.28 -10.29 -11.31
N ASP A 64 -12.73 -10.07 -12.51
CA ASP A 64 -12.10 -11.11 -13.32
C ASP A 64 -10.84 -11.68 -12.65
N PRO A 65 -10.47 -12.95 -12.91
CA PRO A 65 -9.23 -13.55 -12.39
C PRO A 65 -7.99 -12.75 -12.80
N ALA A 66 -7.40 -12.04 -11.83
CA ALA A 66 -6.22 -11.22 -12.04
C ALA A 66 -5.48 -10.98 -10.72
N THR A 67 -4.21 -10.58 -10.84
CA THR A 67 -3.41 -10.07 -9.71
C THR A 67 -3.18 -8.58 -9.89
N VAL A 68 -3.57 -7.79 -8.90
CA VAL A 68 -3.30 -6.35 -8.83
C VAL A 68 -2.03 -6.15 -8.02
N HIS A 69 -1.01 -5.55 -8.62
CA HIS A 69 0.21 -5.16 -7.91
C HIS A 69 0.14 -3.69 -7.52
N VAL A 70 0.46 -3.39 -6.26
CA VAL A 70 0.54 -2.03 -5.75
C VAL A 70 1.83 -1.88 -4.96
N GLY A 71 2.61 -0.84 -5.28
CA GLY A 71 3.74 -0.42 -4.44
C GLY A 71 3.22 0.23 -3.17
N ILE A 72 3.40 -0.43 -2.03
CA ILE A 72 2.92 0.01 -0.72
C ILE A 72 4.13 0.38 0.15
N PHE A 73 4.16 1.62 0.61
CA PHE A 73 5.14 2.15 1.55
C PHE A 73 5.17 1.32 2.86
N GLU A 74 6.37 1.10 3.41
CA GLU A 74 6.61 0.28 4.60
C GLU A 74 5.69 0.64 5.77
N SER A 75 5.52 1.93 6.04
CA SER A 75 4.69 2.44 7.14
C SER A 75 3.22 1.99 7.03
N TYR A 76 2.72 1.71 5.83
CA TYR A 76 1.34 1.27 5.61
C TYR A 76 1.13 -0.23 5.83
N LEU A 77 2.17 -1.01 6.13
CA LEU A 77 2.10 -2.46 6.27
C LEU A 77 2.18 -2.90 7.74
N ILE A 78 1.52 -4.03 7.99
CA ILE A 78 1.75 -4.87 9.17
C ILE A 78 2.04 -6.30 8.75
N LYS A 79 3.02 -6.91 9.42
CA LYS A 79 3.36 -8.33 9.24
C LYS A 79 2.31 -9.18 9.94
N ILE A 80 1.87 -10.23 9.27
CA ILE A 80 0.90 -11.23 9.72
C ILE A 80 1.49 -12.61 9.52
#